data_AF-A0AAT9QID9-F1
#
_entry.id   AF-A0AAT9QID9-F1
#
_cell.length_a   1.000
_cell.length_b   1.000
_cell.length_c   1.000
_cell.angle_alpha   90.00
_cell.angle_beta   90.00
_cell.angle_gamma   90.00
#
_symmetry.space_group_name_H-M   'P 1'
#
loop_
_entity.id
_entity.type
_entity.pdbx_description
1 polymer ?
#
loop_
_entity_poly.entity_id
_entity_poly.type
_entity_poly.pdbx_seq_one_letter_code
_entity_poly.pdbx_strand_id
1 'polypeptide(L)'
;MRPCWRASATDAAWIAESADIALDVTVAAGGRKAGVGERLDVAPDAPVTVKVDVTGVPNGVLRIITDEGQTQQVTLPASGQGTHTWVTTAQLSAYVRVEVRHPMTDGTESKGTNMGTTLLLGPMAALTNPIFLGKN
;
A
#
# COMPACT_ATOMS: atom_id res chain seq x y z
N MET A 1 -14.44 10.35 -18.12
CA MET A 1 -14.78 9.36 -17.08
C MET A 1 -14.72 10.08 -15.74
N ARG A 2 -15.74 9.96 -14.90
CA ARG A 2 -15.79 10.66 -13.60
C ARG A 2 -15.14 9.74 -12.55
N PRO A 3 -14.18 10.22 -11.73
CA PRO A 3 -13.61 9.44 -10.65
C PRO A 3 -14.73 9.05 -9.67
N CYS A 4 -14.86 7.76 -9.39
CA CYS A 4 -15.79 7.23 -8.39
C CYS A 4 -15.07 7.20 -7.05
N TRP A 5 -15.32 8.20 -6.22
CA TRP A 5 -14.73 8.28 -4.88
C TRP A 5 -15.44 7.27 -3.96
N ARG A 6 -14.82 6.13 -3.65
CA ARG A 6 -15.18 5.36 -2.45
C ARG A 6 -14.43 5.95 -1.27
N ALA A 7 -15.09 6.82 -0.51
CA ALA A 7 -14.62 7.23 0.81
C ALA A 7 -15.44 6.50 1.88
N SER A 8 -14.78 5.77 2.78
CA SER A 8 -15.39 5.37 4.05
C SER A 8 -15.31 6.56 5.00
N ALA A 9 -16.45 7.04 5.47
CA ALA A 9 -16.58 8.30 6.19
C ALA A 9 -16.23 8.17 7.69
N THR A 10 -14.93 8.10 8.00
CA THR A 10 -14.29 8.48 9.30
C THR A 10 -12.82 8.08 9.20
N ASP A 11 -11.89 9.01 8.90
CA ASP A 11 -10.40 8.89 8.84
C ASP A 11 -9.76 7.65 8.16
N ALA A 12 -10.56 6.70 7.68
CA ALA A 12 -10.25 5.41 7.07
C ALA A 12 -10.32 5.47 5.55
N ALA A 13 -9.88 6.58 4.98
CA ALA A 13 -10.02 6.86 3.57
C ALA A 13 -8.83 6.32 2.75
N TRP A 14 -9.15 5.74 1.61
CA TRP A 14 -8.21 5.56 0.51
C TRP A 14 -8.85 6.11 -0.76
N ILE A 15 -8.03 6.41 -1.75
CA ILE A 15 -8.48 6.99 -3.02
C ILE A 15 -7.98 6.11 -4.16
N ALA A 16 -8.77 6.06 -5.23
CA ALA A 16 -8.37 5.47 -6.50
C ALA A 16 -8.91 6.31 -7.65
N GLU A 17 -8.25 6.20 -8.80
CA GLU A 17 -8.67 6.91 -10.01
C GLU A 17 -9.98 6.36 -10.63
N SER A 18 -10.31 5.10 -10.34
CA SER A 18 -11.48 4.39 -10.89
C SER A 18 -12.17 3.52 -9.84
N ALA A 19 -13.47 3.26 -10.05
CA ALA A 19 -14.26 2.31 -9.27
C ALA A 19 -13.82 0.86 -9.48
N ASP A 20 -13.15 0.57 -10.59
CA ASP A 20 -12.73 -0.79 -10.96
C ASP A 20 -11.48 -1.25 -10.20
N ILE A 21 -10.85 -0.35 -9.44
CA ILE A 21 -9.69 -0.64 -8.61
C ILE A 21 -10.18 -0.91 -7.19
N ALA A 22 -9.79 -2.05 -6.63
CA ALA A 22 -9.99 -2.36 -5.22
C ALA A 22 -8.64 -2.55 -4.53
N LEU A 23 -8.54 -1.98 -3.33
CA LEU A 23 -7.37 -2.04 -2.47
C LEU A 23 -7.84 -2.31 -1.04
N ASP A 24 -7.38 -3.43 -0.47
CA ASP A 24 -7.57 -3.77 0.94
C ASP A 24 -6.21 -3.87 1.63
N VAL A 25 -6.10 -3.27 2.82
CA VAL A 25 -4.89 -3.29 3.62
C VAL A 25 -5.27 -3.60 5.05
N THR A 26 -4.70 -4.68 5.57
CA THR A 26 -4.90 -5.11 6.95
C THR A 26 -3.54 -5.37 7.60
N VAL A 27 -3.37 -4.90 8.83
CA VAL A 27 -2.24 -5.31 9.69
C VAL A 27 -2.75 -6.18 10.82
N ALA A 28 -1.97 -7.17 11.25
CA ALA A 28 -2.37 -8.11 12.30
C ALA A 28 -1.20 -8.51 13.19
N ALA A 29 -1.44 -8.59 14.50
CA ALA A 29 -0.50 -9.14 15.48
C ALA A 29 -1.24 -9.61 16.74
N GLY A 30 -0.82 -10.75 17.30
CA GLY A 30 -1.33 -11.25 18.58
C GLY A 30 -2.86 -11.34 18.66
N GLY A 31 -3.51 -11.78 17.57
CA GLY A 31 -4.97 -11.92 17.49
C GLY A 31 -5.75 -10.62 17.22
N ARG A 32 -5.07 -9.47 17.14
CA ARG A 32 -5.67 -8.16 16.85
C ARG A 32 -5.38 -7.74 15.41
N LYS A 33 -6.25 -6.89 14.86
CA LYS A 33 -6.15 -6.37 13.49
C LYS A 33 -6.50 -4.88 13.45
N ALA A 34 -5.95 -4.19 12.46
CA ALA A 34 -6.32 -2.82 12.12
C ALA A 34 -6.32 -2.64 10.59
N GLY A 35 -7.20 -1.78 10.10
CA GLY A 35 -7.31 -1.37 8.70
C GLY A 35 -6.83 0.07 8.46
N VAL A 36 -7.05 0.56 7.23
CA VAL A 36 -6.70 1.92 6.79
C VAL A 36 -7.27 2.97 7.76
N GLY A 37 -6.44 3.92 8.18
CA GLY A 37 -6.82 4.99 9.12
C GLY A 37 -6.87 4.58 10.59
N GLU A 38 -6.74 3.29 10.89
CA GLU A 38 -6.75 2.78 12.26
C GLU A 38 -5.32 2.63 12.83
N ARG A 39 -5.25 2.17 14.08
CA ARG A 39 -4.01 1.87 14.78
C ARG A 39 -4.03 0.45 15.34
N LEU A 40 -2.89 -0.23 15.24
CA LEU A 40 -2.64 -1.49 15.92
C LEU A 40 -1.64 -1.29 17.08
N ASP A 41 -2.14 -1.29 18.31
CA ASP A 41 -1.31 -1.12 19.51
C ASP A 41 -0.46 -2.36 19.80
N VAL A 42 0.79 -2.44 19.35
CA VAL A 42 1.66 -3.61 19.58
C VAL A 42 2.89 -3.26 20.40
N ALA A 43 3.55 -4.28 20.97
CA ALA A 43 4.89 -4.08 21.53
C ALA A 43 5.88 -3.74 20.38
N PRO A 44 6.93 -2.94 20.64
CA PRO A 44 7.86 -2.49 19.60
C PRO A 44 8.47 -3.62 18.76
N ASP A 45 8.76 -4.76 19.37
CA ASP A 45 9.39 -5.94 18.79
C ASP A 45 8.40 -7.03 18.35
N ALA A 46 7.10 -6.85 18.59
CA ALA A 46 6.10 -7.84 18.22
C ALA A 46 5.98 -7.94 16.69
N PRO A 47 6.03 -9.17 16.11
CA PRO A 47 5.82 -9.36 14.68
C PRO A 47 4.42 -8.90 14.26
N VAL A 48 4.37 -8.03 13.25
CA VAL A 48 3.16 -7.51 12.62
C VAL A 48 3.12 -8.03 11.18
N THR A 49 2.06 -8.75 10.83
CA THR A 49 1.79 -9.14 9.45
C THR A 49 1.01 -8.03 8.75
N VAL A 50 1.59 -7.46 7.70
CA VAL A 50 0.92 -6.57 6.76
C VAL A 50 0.44 -7.40 5.58
N LYS A 51 -0.86 -7.34 5.29
CA LYS A 51 -1.47 -7.96 4.11
C LYS A 51 -2.08 -6.89 3.24
N VAL A 52 -1.78 -6.95 1.95
CA VAL A 52 -2.32 -6.06 0.93
C VAL A 52 -2.94 -6.91 -0.18
N ASP A 53 -4.21 -6.65 -0.49
CA ASP A 53 -4.90 -7.24 -1.63
C ASP A 53 -5.25 -6.14 -2.64
N VAL A 54 -4.86 -6.35 -3.90
CA VAL A 54 -5.08 -5.37 -4.99
C VAL A 54 -5.77 -6.05 -6.16
N THR A 55 -6.68 -5.31 -6.80
CA THR A 55 -7.28 -5.67 -8.09
C THR A 55 -7.42 -4.45 -8.99
N GLY A 56 -7.50 -4.68 -10.30
CA GLY A 56 -7.82 -3.62 -11.27
C GLY A 56 -6.63 -2.81 -11.77
N VAL A 57 -5.39 -3.24 -11.49
CA VAL A 57 -4.16 -2.55 -11.98
C VAL A 57 -3.22 -3.55 -12.69
N PRO A 58 -3.52 -3.93 -13.95
CA PRO A 58 -2.69 -4.83 -14.75
C PRO A 58 -1.23 -4.37 -14.84
N ASN A 59 -0.29 -5.28 -14.54
CA ASN A 59 1.15 -4.98 -14.53
C ASN A 59 1.53 -3.79 -13.62
N GLY A 60 0.66 -3.46 -12.65
CA GLY A 60 0.89 -2.35 -11.73
C GLY A 60 2.03 -2.61 -10.76
N VAL A 61 2.37 -1.58 -10.00
CA VAL A 61 3.42 -1.65 -8.97
C VAL A 61 2.80 -1.28 -7.64
N LEU A 62 2.78 -2.26 -6.73
CA LEU A 62 2.41 -2.07 -5.33
C LEU A 62 3.65 -1.62 -4.56
N ARG A 63 3.49 -0.59 -3.72
CA ARG A 63 4.53 -0.04 -2.85
C ARG A 63 4.01 0.04 -1.44
N ILE A 64 4.85 -0.32 -0.47
CA ILE A 64 4.60 -0.03 0.95
C ILE A 64 5.58 1.04 1.41
N ILE A 65 5.02 2.12 1.95
CA ILE A 65 5.73 3.27 2.49
C ILE A 65 5.58 3.27 4.02
N THR A 66 6.68 3.51 4.71
CA THR A 66 6.79 3.67 6.16
C THR A 66 7.48 5.01 6.48
N ASP A 67 7.71 5.28 7.76
CA ASP A 67 8.54 6.39 8.24
C ASP A 67 9.99 6.36 7.74
N GLU A 68 10.48 5.19 7.31
CA GLU A 68 11.79 5.01 6.67
C GLU A 68 11.74 5.18 5.14
N GLY A 69 10.58 5.54 4.58
CA GLY A 69 10.36 5.67 3.14
C GLY A 69 9.82 4.38 2.50
N GLN A 70 10.17 4.10 1.24
CA GLN A 70 9.69 2.90 0.54
C GLN A 70 10.41 1.65 1.05
N THR A 71 9.68 0.74 1.68
CA THR A 71 10.26 -0.51 2.22
C THR A 71 9.96 -1.73 1.36
N GLN A 72 8.80 -1.78 0.70
CA GLN A 72 8.45 -2.90 -0.20
C GLN A 72 8.03 -2.37 -1.57
N GLN A 73 8.33 -3.17 -2.59
CA GLN A 73 7.88 -2.97 -3.96
C GLN A 73 7.61 -4.32 -4.62
N VAL A 74 6.43 -4.47 -5.23
CA VAL A 74 6.02 -5.70 -5.92
C VAL A 74 5.34 -5.35 -7.23
N THR A 75 5.74 -6.01 -8.32
CA THR A 75 5.03 -5.95 -9.59
C THR A 75 3.81 -6.88 -9.54
N LEU A 76 2.63 -6.35 -9.83
CA LEU A 76 1.41 -7.13 -9.98
C LEU A 76 1.46 -7.90 -11.30
N PRO A 77 0.87 -9.10 -11.36
CA PRO A 77 0.77 -9.85 -12.60
C PRO A 77 -0.07 -9.11 -13.65
N ALA A 78 0.00 -9.59 -14.89
CA ALA A 78 -0.78 -9.04 -16.02
C ALA A 78 -2.31 -9.08 -15.80
N SER A 79 -2.80 -9.94 -14.90
CA SER A 79 -4.22 -9.94 -14.49
C SER A 79 -4.62 -8.70 -13.68
N GLY A 80 -3.64 -7.98 -13.11
CA GLY A 80 -3.86 -6.83 -12.23
C GLY A 80 -4.41 -7.18 -10.87
N GLN A 81 -4.39 -8.46 -10.49
CA GLN A 81 -4.80 -8.98 -9.19
C GLN A 81 -3.63 -9.61 -8.47
N GLY A 82 -3.41 -9.23 -7.21
CA GLY A 82 -2.35 -9.81 -6.40
C GLY A 82 -2.56 -9.60 -4.91
N THR A 83 -1.96 -10.50 -4.14
CA THR A 83 -1.84 -10.39 -2.68
C THR A 83 -0.36 -10.29 -2.34
N HIS A 84 -0.01 -9.33 -1.49
CA HIS A 84 1.32 -9.23 -0.92
C HIS A 84 1.24 -9.29 0.60
N THR A 85 2.08 -10.14 1.19
CA THR A 85 2.21 -10.27 2.64
C THR A 85 3.65 -9.96 3.02
N TRP A 86 3.82 -9.10 4.02
CA TRP A 86 5.10 -8.70 4.56
C TRP A 86 5.03 -8.69 6.09
N VAL A 87 6.15 -9.01 6.75
CA VAL A 87 6.24 -8.98 8.21
C VAL A 87 7.21 -7.87 8.63
N THR A 88 6.74 -7.01 9.53
CA THR A 88 7.51 -5.94 10.16
C THR A 88 7.29 -5.94 11.67
N THR A 89 7.76 -4.92 12.36
CA THR A 89 7.50 -4.63 13.77
C THR A 89 7.26 -3.13 13.96
N ALA A 90 6.69 -2.70 15.08
CA ALA A 90 6.42 -1.27 15.30
C ALA A 90 7.71 -0.44 15.49
N GLN A 91 8.82 -1.06 15.89
CA GLN A 91 10.14 -0.39 15.96
C GLN A 91 10.80 -0.20 14.60
N LEU A 92 10.36 -0.91 13.56
CA LEU A 92 10.89 -0.79 12.19
C LEU A 92 9.95 -0.01 11.26
N SER A 93 8.72 0.20 11.68
CA SER A 93 7.69 0.87 10.89
C SER A 93 6.65 1.49 11.82
N ALA A 94 6.70 2.80 12.05
CA ALA A 94 5.72 3.50 12.87
C ALA A 94 4.34 3.56 12.17
N TYR A 95 4.31 3.48 10.84
CA TYR A 95 3.10 3.36 10.06
C TYR A 95 3.30 2.56 8.78
N VAL A 96 2.19 2.14 8.18
CA VAL A 96 2.13 1.47 6.88
C VAL A 96 1.18 2.23 5.98
N ARG A 97 1.65 2.63 4.79
CA ARG A 97 0.83 3.21 3.73
C ARG A 97 1.06 2.43 2.43
N VAL A 98 0.00 2.18 1.68
CA VAL A 98 0.10 1.52 0.39
C VAL A 98 -0.13 2.52 -0.74
N GLU A 99 0.75 2.47 -1.74
CA GLU A 99 0.51 3.09 -3.05
C GLU A 99 0.46 2.02 -4.13
N VAL A 100 -0.44 2.17 -5.09
CA VAL A 100 -0.46 1.39 -6.32
C VAL A 100 -0.25 2.33 -7.49
N ARG A 101 0.72 2.01 -8.33
CA ARG A 101 1.08 2.77 -9.53
C ARG A 101 0.81 1.93 -10.77
N HIS A 102 0.41 2.58 -11.85
CA HIS A 102 0.44 1.96 -13.17
C HIS A 102 1.88 1.67 -13.61
N PRO A 103 2.10 0.72 -14.54
CA PRO A 103 3.40 0.59 -15.21
C PRO A 103 3.78 1.89 -15.93
N MET A 104 5.05 2.02 -16.31
CA MET A 104 5.45 3.11 -17.19
C MET A 104 4.72 3.03 -18.54
N THR A 105 4.57 4.16 -19.22
CA THR A 105 3.86 4.24 -20.53
C THR A 105 4.50 3.40 -21.63
N ASP A 106 5.77 3.02 -21.48
CA ASP A 106 6.46 2.08 -22.36
C ASP A 106 6.25 0.60 -21.99
N GLY A 107 5.42 0.34 -20.98
CA GLY A 107 5.09 -1.00 -20.48
C GLY A 107 6.16 -1.63 -19.62
N THR A 108 7.29 -0.95 -19.36
CA THR A 108 8.37 -1.49 -18.55
C THR A 108 8.06 -1.43 -17.05
N GLU A 109 8.57 -2.41 -16.32
CA GLU A 109 8.46 -2.45 -14.86
C GLU A 109 9.26 -1.32 -14.21
N SER A 110 8.67 -0.68 -13.20
CA SER A 110 9.35 0.33 -12.41
C SER A 110 10.54 -0.24 -11.64
N LYS A 111 11.76 0.17 -11.97
CA LYS A 111 12.94 -0.10 -11.13
C LYS A 111 13.10 1.01 -10.08
N GLY A 112 12.23 1.00 -9.08
CA GLY A 112 12.07 2.08 -8.10
C GLY A 112 13.11 2.05 -6.98
N THR A 113 14.34 2.49 -7.26
CA THR A 113 15.30 3.10 -6.29
C THR A 113 16.35 4.01 -6.94
N ASN A 114 16.35 4.21 -8.27
CA ASN A 114 17.39 5.02 -8.91
C ASN A 114 17.30 6.49 -8.50
N MET A 115 18.42 7.03 -8.01
CA MET A 115 18.68 8.45 -7.73
C MET A 115 18.88 9.27 -9.03
N GLY A 116 18.05 9.01 -10.04
CA GLY A 116 18.02 9.75 -11.31
C GLY A 116 16.83 10.70 -11.37
N THR A 117 16.82 11.61 -12.35
CA THR A 117 15.70 12.54 -12.58
C THR A 117 14.51 11.88 -13.28
N THR A 118 14.66 10.64 -13.74
CA THR A 118 13.61 9.88 -14.41
C THR A 118 12.61 9.37 -13.37
N LEU A 119 11.34 9.78 -13.52
CA LEU A 119 10.24 9.14 -12.79
C LEU A 119 10.07 7.73 -13.33
N LEU A 120 10.48 6.74 -12.54
CA LEU A 120 10.42 5.33 -12.93
C LEU A 120 9.08 4.68 -12.61
N LEU A 121 8.07 5.44 -12.18
CA LEU A 121 6.74 4.96 -11.82
C LEU A 121 5.70 5.61 -12.73
N GLY A 122 4.72 4.82 -13.19
CA GLY A 122 3.56 5.35 -13.88
C GLY A 122 2.65 6.19 -12.98
N PRO A 123 1.54 6.71 -13.54
CA PRO A 123 0.56 7.48 -12.78
C PRO A 123 0.00 6.69 -11.59
N MET A 124 -0.46 7.42 -10.57
CA MET A 124 -1.03 6.81 -9.38
C MET A 124 -2.40 6.21 -9.66
N ALA A 125 -2.55 4.92 -9.36
CA ALA A 125 -3.80 4.19 -9.50
C ALA A 125 -4.61 4.22 -8.18
N ALA A 126 -3.94 4.01 -7.04
CA ALA A 126 -4.56 4.06 -5.72
C ALA A 126 -3.58 4.44 -4.61
N LEU A 127 -4.12 4.93 -3.49
CA LEU A 127 -3.36 5.38 -2.33
C LEU A 127 -4.19 5.30 -1.05
N THR A 128 -3.61 4.77 0.03
CA THR A 128 -4.27 4.72 1.34
C THR A 128 -3.86 5.88 2.26
N ASN A 129 -4.70 6.19 3.24
CA ASN A 129 -4.25 6.75 4.51
C ASN A 129 -3.36 5.73 5.25
N PRO A 130 -2.53 6.17 6.21
CA PRO A 130 -1.68 5.26 6.97
C PRO A 130 -2.48 4.37 7.93
N ILE A 131 -1.91 3.21 8.25
CA ILE A 131 -2.23 2.42 9.43
C ILE A 131 -1.08 2.59 10.42
N PHE A 132 -1.36 3.03 11.65
CA PHE A 132 -0.31 3.27 12.65
C PHE A 132 0.01 2.01 13.44
N LEU A 133 1.29 1.79 13.76
CA LEU A 133 1.76 0.66 14.55
C LEU A 133 2.36 1.14 15.88
N GLY A 134 2.09 0.40 16.95
CA GLY A 134 2.60 0.72 18.28
C GLY A 134 1.71 1.69 19.07
N LYS A 135 2.14 1.97 20.30
CA LYS A 135 1.41 2.84 21.23
C LYS A 135 1.66 4.31 20.93
N ASN A 136 0.72 5.17 21.34
CA ASN A 136 0.94 6.62 21.39
C ASN A 136 1.97 6.99 22.46
#